data_AF-A0A5D3AHW8-F1
#
_entry.id   AF-A0A5D3AHW8-F1
#
_cell.length_a   1.000
_cell.length_b   1.000
_cell.length_c   1.000
_cell.angle_alpha   90.00
_cell.angle_beta   90.00
_cell.angle_gamma   90.00
#
_symmetry.space_group_name_H-M   'P 1'
#
loop_
_entity.id
_entity.type
_entity.pdbx_description
1 polymer ?
#
loop_
_entity_poly.entity_id
_entity_poly.type
_entity_poly.pdbx_seq_one_letter_code
_entity_poly.pdbx_strand_id
1 'polypeptide(L)'
;RLKSGHRPLLIKLGDKPRKKMQRPFHFFVRWLSHESFKGFVKTIQNDKDNIKNIISSFTEWIKKWNRDVFSHIIRRKKQISARLRRIQEALDFQLTRNLKKLELKLRIELETILYLEELLWKQKSRCKWVINGDRNTEYFYSCTM
;
A
#
# COMPACT_ATOMS: atom_id res chain seq x y z
N ARG A 1 1.49 33.53 -9.80
CA ARG A 1 2.30 32.95 -10.90
C ARG A 1 3.32 31.99 -10.30
N LEU A 2 3.12 30.68 -10.39
CA LEU A 2 4.12 29.65 -10.05
C LEU A 2 3.86 28.42 -10.94
N LYS A 3 4.15 28.54 -12.23
CA LYS A 3 4.28 27.37 -13.12
C LYS A 3 5.76 27.16 -13.33
N SER A 4 6.29 26.13 -12.69
CA SER A 4 7.61 25.58 -12.99
C SER A 4 7.72 25.36 -14.50
N GLY A 5 8.64 26.07 -15.15
CA GLY A 5 8.95 25.91 -16.58
C GLY A 5 9.77 24.66 -16.89
N HIS A 6 9.93 23.76 -15.92
CA HIS A 6 10.66 22.52 -16.07
C HIS A 6 9.88 21.56 -16.97
N ARG A 7 10.42 21.31 -18.17
CA ARG A 7 9.99 20.22 -19.03
C ARG A 7 10.76 18.97 -18.61
N PRO A 8 10.13 17.95 -18.02
CA PRO A 8 10.84 16.71 -17.68
C PRO A 8 11.30 16.03 -18.97
N LEU A 9 12.59 15.79 -19.09
CA LEU A 9 13.16 14.98 -20.16
C LEU A 9 13.03 13.51 -19.80
N LEU A 10 12.24 12.77 -20.58
CA LEU A 10 12.11 11.32 -20.45
C LEU A 10 13.18 10.64 -21.31
N ILE A 11 14.30 10.27 -20.69
CA ILE A 11 15.35 9.49 -21.36
C ILE A 11 15.05 8.02 -21.13
N LYS A 12 14.66 7.30 -22.19
CA LYS A 12 14.49 5.84 -22.16
C LYS A 12 15.76 5.19 -22.70
N LEU A 13 16.69 4.87 -21.81
CA LEU A 13 17.83 4.00 -22.14
C LEU A 13 17.30 2.61 -22.50
N GLY A 14 17.78 2.05 -23.61
CA GLY A 14 17.24 0.84 -24.24
C GLY A 14 16.87 -0.27 -23.25
N ASP A 15 15.77 -0.96 -23.56
CA ASP A 15 15.17 -2.00 -22.73
C ASP A 15 16.10 -3.23 -22.65
N LYS A 16 17.19 -3.15 -21.88
CA LYS A 16 17.86 -4.36 -21.40
C LYS A 16 16.80 -5.11 -20.58
N PRO A 17 16.54 -6.40 -20.83
CA PRO A 17 15.59 -7.15 -20.03
C PRO A 17 16.03 -7.01 -18.59
N ARG A 18 15.25 -6.28 -17.78
CA ARG A 18 15.51 -6.13 -16.36
C ARG A 18 15.56 -7.56 -15.83
N LYS A 19 16.76 -8.06 -15.50
CA LYS A 19 16.91 -9.31 -14.77
C LYS A 19 15.88 -9.22 -13.65
N LYS A 20 14.96 -10.19 -13.58
CA LYS A 20 13.97 -10.26 -12.50
C LYS A 20 14.78 -10.46 -11.21
N MET A 21 15.25 -9.36 -10.62
CA MET A 21 15.87 -9.39 -9.31
C MET A 21 14.83 -10.01 -8.40
N GLN A 22 15.21 -11.09 -7.73
CA GLN A 22 14.38 -11.66 -6.69
C GLN A 22 14.19 -10.55 -5.65
N ARG A 23 12.98 -10.00 -5.61
CA ARG A 23 12.68 -8.95 -4.64
C ARG A 23 12.68 -9.60 -3.27
N PRO A 24 13.46 -9.08 -2.31
CA PRO A 24 13.45 -9.63 -0.97
C PRO A 24 12.03 -9.60 -0.41
N PHE A 25 11.71 -10.63 0.37
CA PHE A 25 10.47 -10.67 1.12
C PHE A 25 10.46 -9.54 2.14
N HIS A 26 9.37 -8.76 2.15
CA HIS A 26 9.18 -7.71 3.14
C HIS A 26 7.89 -7.97 3.89
N PHE A 27 8.00 -8.07 5.21
CA PHE A 27 6.86 -8.05 6.10
C PHE A 27 6.14 -6.72 5.99
N PHE A 28 4.80 -6.68 6.02
CA PHE A 28 4.05 -5.43 6.09
C PHE A 28 3.25 -5.33 7.40
N VAL A 29 3.41 -4.21 8.12
CA VAL A 29 2.77 -3.99 9.43
C VAL A 29 1.24 -4.09 9.35
N ARG A 30 0.64 -3.64 8.25
CA ARG A 30 -0.81 -3.76 7.99
C ARG A 30 -1.33 -5.20 8.01
N TRP A 31 -0.47 -6.21 7.88
CA TRP A 31 -0.87 -7.62 7.99
C TRP A 31 -1.37 -7.95 9.40
N LEU A 32 -0.78 -7.33 10.43
CA LEU A 32 -1.17 -7.52 11.83
C LEU A 32 -2.60 -7.05 12.11
N SER A 33 -3.09 -6.10 11.31
CA SER A 33 -4.44 -5.57 11.40
C SER A 33 -5.50 -6.51 10.82
N HIS A 34 -5.12 -7.54 10.06
CA HIS A 34 -6.06 -8.47 9.45
C HIS A 34 -6.23 -9.73 10.29
N GLU A 35 -7.47 -10.07 10.63
CA GLU A 35 -7.80 -11.16 11.55
C GLU A 35 -7.28 -12.53 11.06
N SER A 36 -7.38 -12.79 9.76
CA SER A 36 -6.90 -14.05 9.16
C SER A 36 -5.38 -14.25 9.25
N PHE A 37 -4.60 -13.18 9.46
CA PHE A 37 -3.14 -13.28 9.58
C PHE A 37 -2.75 -13.98 10.89
N LYS A 38 -3.42 -13.65 12.00
CA LYS A 38 -3.16 -14.26 13.31
C LYS A 38 -3.48 -15.75 13.33
N GLY A 39 -4.58 -16.15 12.69
CA GLY A 39 -4.97 -17.56 12.57
C GLY A 39 -3.90 -18.38 11.86
N PHE A 40 -3.35 -17.86 10.76
CA PHE A 40 -2.32 -18.54 10.00
C PHE A 40 -0.97 -18.65 10.72
N VAL A 41 -0.56 -17.62 11.46
CA VAL A 41 0.68 -17.69 12.25
C VAL A 41 0.57 -18.79 13.31
N LYS A 42 -0.60 -18.98 13.93
CA LYS A 42 -0.84 -20.07 14.88
C LYS A 42 -0.78 -21.46 14.25
N THR A 43 -1.30 -21.63 13.02
CA THR A 43 -1.23 -22.93 12.33
C THR A 43 0.20 -23.33 12.02
N ILE A 44 1.06 -22.36 11.68
CA ILE A 44 2.49 -22.61 11.43
C ILE A 44 3.26 -22.86 12.72
N GLN A 45 2.95 -22.15 13.79
CA GLN A 45 3.63 -22.30 15.07
C GLN A 45 3.47 -23.69 15.68
N ASN A 46 2.34 -24.36 15.41
CA ASN A 46 2.06 -25.71 15.88
C ASN A 46 2.72 -26.80 15.01
N ASP A 47 3.34 -26.41 13.89
CA ASP A 47 3.99 -27.33 12.96
C ASP A 47 5.38 -27.70 13.48
N LYS A 48 5.69 -29.01 13.55
CA LYS A 48 7.00 -29.52 14.02
C LYS A 48 8.01 -29.66 12.89
N ASP A 49 7.66 -29.16 11.70
CA ASP A 49 8.45 -29.25 10.50
C ASP A 49 9.78 -28.48 10.58
N ASN A 50 10.70 -28.85 9.69
CA ASN A 50 11.97 -28.14 9.52
C ASN A 50 11.71 -26.66 9.21
N ILE A 51 12.43 -25.75 9.87
CA ILE A 51 12.33 -24.28 9.72
C ILE A 51 12.38 -23.85 8.24
N LYS A 52 13.15 -24.55 7.39
CA LYS A 52 13.20 -24.27 5.94
C LYS A 52 11.84 -24.46 5.26
N ASN A 53 11.13 -25.53 5.59
CA ASN A 53 9.82 -25.84 5.02
C ASN A 53 8.78 -24.84 5.53
N ILE A 54 8.80 -24.53 6.83
CA ILE A 54 7.97 -23.50 7.47
C ILE A 54 8.11 -22.16 6.74
N ILE A 55 9.34 -21.69 6.50
CA ILE A 55 9.59 -20.42 5.79
C ILE A 55 9.07 -20.48 4.35
N SER A 56 9.28 -21.60 3.65
CA SER A 56 8.79 -21.77 2.27
C SER A 56 7.26 -21.71 2.20
N SER A 57 6.58 -22.52 3.01
CA SER A 57 5.12 -22.59 3.09
C SER A 57 4.51 -21.25 3.50
N PHE A 58 5.09 -20.58 4.50
CA PHE A 58 4.69 -19.23 4.90
C PHE A 58 4.82 -18.24 3.73
N THR A 59 5.95 -18.28 3.02
CA THR A 59 6.26 -17.36 1.92
C THR A 59 5.32 -17.55 0.73
N GLU A 60 4.92 -18.77 0.41
CA GLU A 60 3.95 -19.04 -0.65
C GLU A 60 2.55 -18.58 -0.27
N TRP A 61 2.10 -18.93 0.93
CA TRP A 61 0.79 -18.52 1.43
C TRP A 61 0.67 -17.01 1.49
N ILE A 62 1.65 -16.32 2.07
CA ILE A 62 1.59 -14.87 2.25
C ILE A 62 1.60 -14.15 0.90
N LYS A 63 2.28 -14.68 -0.12
CA LYS A 63 2.25 -14.12 -1.49
C LYS A 63 0.84 -14.20 -2.07
N LYS A 64 0.18 -15.35 -1.94
CA LYS A 64 -1.20 -15.55 -2.42
C LYS A 64 -2.18 -14.70 -1.64
N TRP A 65 -2.15 -14.80 -0.32
CA TRP A 65 -3.00 -14.03 0.59
C TRP A 65 -2.84 -12.52 0.41
N ASN A 66 -1.60 -12.03 0.28
CA ASN A 66 -1.34 -10.61 0.04
C ASN A 66 -1.83 -10.15 -1.34
N ARG A 67 -1.87 -11.02 -2.36
CA ARG A 67 -2.52 -10.68 -3.63
C ARG A 67 -4.03 -10.60 -3.44
N ASP A 68 -4.63 -11.63 -2.86
CA ASP A 68 -6.09 -11.73 -2.77
C ASP A 68 -6.67 -10.62 -1.89
N VAL A 69 -6.19 -10.49 -0.65
CA VAL A 69 -6.69 -9.47 0.30
C VAL A 69 -6.43 -8.05 -0.18
N PHE A 70 -5.23 -7.74 -0.68
CA PHE A 70 -4.91 -6.35 -1.02
C PHE A 70 -5.38 -5.93 -2.41
N SER A 71 -5.57 -6.87 -3.35
CA SER A 71 -6.30 -6.57 -4.59
C SER A 71 -7.76 -6.22 -4.27
N HIS A 72 -8.39 -6.92 -3.31
CA HIS A 72 -9.72 -6.58 -2.83
C HIS A 72 -9.77 -5.20 -2.18
N ILE A 73 -8.80 -4.84 -1.33
CA ILE A 73 -8.76 -3.51 -0.67
C ILE A 73 -8.63 -2.37 -1.70
N ILE A 74 -7.75 -2.50 -2.70
CA ILE A 74 -7.58 -1.49 -3.76
C ILE A 74 -8.88 -1.34 -4.57
N ARG A 75 -9.50 -2.46 -4.94
CA ARG A 75 -10.79 -2.46 -5.67
C ARG A 75 -11.89 -1.83 -4.82
N ARG A 76 -11.96 -2.18 -3.54
CA ARG A 76 -12.95 -1.68 -2.58
C ARG A 76 -12.83 -0.16 -2.38
N LYS A 77 -11.61 0.35 -2.22
CA LYS A 77 -11.32 1.80 -2.19
C LYS A 77 -11.90 2.50 -3.42
N LYS A 78 -11.59 1.98 -4.62
CA LYS A 78 -12.09 2.55 -5.89
C LYS A 78 -13.62 2.56 -5.96
N GLN A 79 -14.26 1.48 -5.51
CA GLN A 79 -15.72 1.38 -5.45
C GLN A 79 -16.34 2.38 -4.47
N ILE A 80 -15.79 2.50 -3.26
CA ILE A 80 -16.25 3.45 -2.24
C ILE A 80 -16.10 4.88 -2.75
N SER A 81 -14.95 5.25 -3.32
CA SER A 81 -14.73 6.59 -3.88
C SER A 81 -15.71 6.92 -5.01
N ALA A 82 -15.97 5.97 -5.92
CA ALA A 82 -16.95 6.16 -6.99
C ALA A 82 -18.38 6.31 -6.45
N ARG A 83 -18.73 5.56 -5.39
CA ARG A 83 -20.04 5.63 -4.75
C ARG A 83 -20.23 6.93 -3.98
N LEU A 84 -19.21 7.39 -3.25
CA LEU A 84 -19.20 8.69 -2.58
C LEU A 84 -19.41 9.83 -3.58
N ARG A 85 -18.73 9.79 -4.73
CA ARG A 85 -18.92 10.79 -5.79
C ARG A 85 -20.37 10.86 -6.25
N ARG A 86 -21.00 9.70 -6.53
CA ARG A 86 -22.42 9.64 -6.92
C ARG A 86 -23.37 10.15 -5.84
N ILE A 87 -23.06 9.86 -4.57
CA ILE A 87 -23.87 10.34 -3.45
C ILE A 87 -23.75 11.85 -3.30
N GLN A 88 -22.55 12.40 -3.47
CA GLN A 88 -22.36 13.84 -3.44
C GLN A 88 -23.12 14.53 -4.58
N GLU A 89 -23.00 14.01 -5.80
CA GLU A 89 -23.79 14.47 -6.96
C GLU A 89 -25.29 14.43 -6.64
N ALA A 90 -25.81 13.34 -6.07
CA ALA A 90 -27.22 13.22 -5.71
C ALA A 90 -27.65 14.19 -4.59
N LEU A 91 -26.78 14.46 -3.61
CA LEU A 91 -27.05 15.40 -2.51
C LEU A 91 -27.10 16.84 -2.99
N ASP A 92 -26.36 17.18 -4.05
CA ASP A 92 -26.38 18.52 -4.67
C ASP A 92 -27.74 18.80 -5.35
N PHE A 93 -28.45 17.76 -5.82
CA PHE A 93 -29.80 17.86 -6.36
C PHE A 93 -30.90 17.71 -5.29
N GLN A 94 -30.76 16.76 -4.36
CA GLN A 94 -31.78 16.46 -3.36
C GLN A 94 -31.20 15.99 -2.02
N LEU A 95 -31.44 16.79 -0.99
CA LEU A 95 -30.99 16.50 0.36
C LEU A 95 -31.89 15.43 1.02
N THR A 96 -31.37 14.21 1.19
CA THR A 96 -32.10 13.13 1.86
C THR A 96 -31.33 12.59 3.06
N ARG A 97 -32.00 12.40 4.20
CA ARG A 97 -31.39 11.86 5.44
C ARG A 97 -30.71 10.50 5.24
N ASN A 98 -31.30 9.64 4.41
CA ASN A 98 -30.75 8.33 4.07
C ASN A 98 -29.44 8.42 3.28
N LEU A 99 -29.35 9.37 2.34
CA LEU A 99 -28.13 9.61 1.56
C LEU A 99 -27.00 10.11 2.46
N LYS A 100 -27.27 11.07 3.35
CA LYS A 100 -26.28 11.54 4.36
C LYS A 100 -25.79 10.40 5.26
N LYS A 101 -26.69 9.54 5.73
CA LYS A 101 -26.33 8.38 6.56
C LYS A 101 -25.45 7.39 5.79
N LEU A 102 -25.75 7.15 4.51
CA LEU A 102 -24.94 6.30 3.65
C LEU A 102 -23.56 6.92 3.36
N GLU A 103 -23.51 8.22 3.10
CA GLU A 103 -22.28 8.97 2.90
C GLU A 103 -21.34 8.85 4.11
N LEU A 104 -21.86 9.09 5.31
CA LEU A 104 -21.09 8.97 6.55
C LEU A 104 -20.49 7.57 6.71
N LYS A 105 -21.29 6.51 6.47
CA LYS A 105 -20.80 5.13 6.53
C LYS A 105 -19.65 4.88 5.55
N LEU A 106 -19.79 5.35 4.31
CA LEU A 106 -18.77 5.18 3.28
C LEU A 106 -17.51 6.00 3.55
N ARG A 107 -17.62 7.18 4.18
CA ARG A 107 -16.47 7.98 4.62
C ARG A 107 -15.68 7.27 5.70
N ILE A 108 -16.35 6.73 6.73
CA ILE A 108 -15.71 5.94 7.80
C ILE A 108 -14.99 4.72 7.18
N GLU A 109 -15.66 4.01 6.28
CA GLU A 109 -15.06 2.86 5.60
C GLU A 109 -13.83 3.26 4.77
N LEU A 110 -13.90 4.37 4.04
CA LEU A 110 -12.76 4.89 3.27
C LEU A 110 -11.59 5.27 4.18
N GLU A 111 -11.86 5.92 5.30
CA GLU A 111 -10.86 6.33 6.29
C GLU A 111 -10.10 5.12 6.84
N THR A 112 -10.80 4.04 7.19
CA THR A 112 -10.13 2.80 7.62
C THR A 112 -9.18 2.23 6.56
N ILE A 113 -9.55 2.29 5.28
CA ILE A 113 -8.70 1.83 4.18
C ILE A 113 -7.49 2.75 4.02
N LEU A 114 -7.69 4.06 4.09
CA LEU A 114 -6.63 5.05 3.96
C LEU A 114 -5.61 4.92 5.09
N TYR A 115 -6.05 4.67 6.33
CA TYR A 115 -5.18 4.41 7.46
C TYR A 115 -4.27 3.19 7.23
N LEU A 116 -4.80 2.09 6.69
CA LEU A 116 -4.00 0.91 6.35
C LEU A 116 -2.99 1.18 5.22
N GLU A 117 -3.34 2.04 4.26
CA GLU A 117 -2.40 2.51 3.24
C GLU A 117 -1.32 3.40 3.85
N GLU A 118 -1.68 4.31 4.74
CA GLU A 118 -0.73 5.19 5.42
C GLU A 118 0.31 4.38 6.20
N LEU A 119 -0.12 3.36 6.96
CA LEU A 119 0.80 2.44 7.64
C LEU A 119 1.78 1.77 6.67
N LEU A 120 1.29 1.35 5.50
CA LEU A 120 2.15 0.80 4.45
C LEU A 120 3.14 1.83 3.91
N TRP A 121 2.68 3.05 3.64
CA TRP A 121 3.51 4.13 3.14
C TRP A 121 4.56 4.56 4.15
N LYS A 122 4.22 4.64 5.44
CA LYS A 122 5.13 4.91 6.54
C LYS A 122 6.22 3.85 6.66
N GLN A 123 5.87 2.58 6.49
CA GLN A 123 6.86 1.52 6.46
C GLN A 123 7.77 1.62 5.23
N LYS A 124 7.19 1.83 4.04
CA LYS A 124 7.95 2.00 2.81
C LYS A 124 8.83 3.25 2.81
N SER A 125 8.40 4.35 3.41
CA SER A 125 9.15 5.62 3.45
C SER A 125 10.34 5.53 4.40
N ARG A 126 10.21 4.86 5.55
CA ARG A 126 11.35 4.54 6.42
C ARG A 126 12.30 3.55 5.76
N CYS A 127 11.78 2.56 5.03
CA CYS A 127 12.62 1.70 4.20
C CYS A 127 13.30 2.50 3.07
N LYS A 128 12.65 3.51 2.47
CA LYS A 128 13.29 4.39 1.48
C LYS A 128 14.37 5.27 2.12
N TRP A 129 14.20 5.78 3.32
CA TRP A 129 15.25 6.54 4.02
C TRP A 129 16.44 5.66 4.38
N VAL A 130 16.21 4.39 4.77
CA VAL A 130 17.32 3.44 5.03
C VAL A 130 17.98 2.96 3.73
N ILE A 131 17.23 2.79 2.63
CA ILE A 131 17.76 2.34 1.34
C ILE A 131 18.41 3.48 0.54
N ASN A 132 17.95 4.72 0.71
CA ASN A 132 18.49 5.91 0.04
C ASN A 132 19.39 6.76 0.95
N GLY A 133 19.44 6.49 2.25
CA GLY A 133 20.21 7.24 3.25
C GLY A 133 21.71 7.08 3.12
N ASP A 134 22.17 6.01 2.48
CA ASP A 134 23.60 5.77 2.17
C ASP A 134 24.02 6.25 0.78
N ARG A 135 23.14 6.93 0.03
CA ARG A 135 23.49 7.51 -1.28
C ARG A 135 23.27 9.01 -1.32
N ASN A 136 23.66 9.69 -0.25
CA ASN A 136 23.74 11.13 -0.27
C ASN A 136 24.99 11.65 0.47
N THR A 137 26.14 11.60 -0.19
CA THR A 137 27.35 12.33 0.24
C THR A 137 27.75 13.44 -0.75
N GLU A 138 26.86 13.91 -1.62
CA GLU A 138 27.18 15.05 -2.50
C GLU A 138 26.08 16.12 -2.55
N TYR A 139 24.80 15.72 -2.57
CA TYR A 139 23.70 16.67 -2.71
C TYR A 139 23.47 17.53 -1.46
N PHE A 140 23.81 17.04 -0.26
CA PHE A 140 23.69 17.83 0.97
C PHE A 140 24.91 18.70 1.30
N TYR A 141 26.07 18.47 0.66
CA TYR A 141 27.27 19.27 0.88
C TYR A 141 27.35 20.50 -0.05
N SER A 142 26.67 20.49 -1.20
CA SER A 142 26.67 21.63 -2.14
C SER A 142 25.65 22.73 -1.84
N CYS A 143 24.83 22.60 -0.80
CA CYS A 143 23.90 23.67 -0.38
C CYS A 143 24.39 24.47 0.82
N THR A 144 25.62 24.21 1.30
CA THR A 144 26.20 24.88 2.48
C THR A 144 27.55 25.53 2.23
N MET A 145 27.99 25.67 0.97
CA MET A 145 29.05 26.62 0.58
C MET A 145 28.67 27.40 -0.67
#